data_AF-A0A7J4EX27-F1
#
_entry.id   AF-A0A7J4EX27-F1
#
_cell.length_a   1.000
_cell.length_b   1.000
_cell.length_c   1.000
_cell.angle_alpha   90.00
_cell.angle_beta   90.00
_cell.angle_gamma   90.00
#
_symmetry.space_group_name_H-M   'P 1'
#
loop_
_entity.id
_entity.type
_entity.pdbx_description
1 polymer ?
#
loop_
_entity_poly.entity_id
_entity_poly.type
_entity_poly.pdbx_seq_one_letter_code
_entity_poly.pdbx_strand_id
1 'polypeptide(L)' 'AADMVGYSEPLENAAEELGAEENQEYTGILPDYSVPGLDPHSGTLISGIVGTLITLGVALAIGKGLR' A
#
# COMPACT_ATOMS: atom_id res chain seq x y z
N ALA A 1 -0.62 7.04 9.39
CA ALA A 1 -1.92 7.76 9.44
C ALA A 1 -2.60 7.58 10.80
N ALA A 2 -2.60 6.37 11.35
CA ALA A 2 -3.03 6.07 12.72
C ALA A 2 -2.30 6.90 13.79
N ASP A 3 -0.97 7.00 13.71
CA ASP A 3 -0.16 7.71 14.70
C ASP A 3 -0.50 9.20 14.81
N MET A 4 -0.91 9.83 13.71
CA MET A 4 -1.25 11.26 13.67
C MET A 4 -2.48 11.62 14.50
N VAL A 5 -3.36 10.65 14.73
CA VAL A 5 -4.55 10.82 15.56
C VAL A 5 -4.37 10.19 16.95
N GLY A 6 -3.14 9.75 17.27
CA GLY A 6 -2.83 9.04 18.51
C GLY A 6 -3.52 7.68 18.60
N TYR A 7 -3.88 7.08 17.46
CA TYR A 7 -4.44 5.74 17.44
C TYR A 7 -3.31 4.73 17.61
N SER A 8 -3.32 4.00 18.72
CA SER A 8 -2.46 2.83 18.91
C SER A 8 -3.07 1.64 18.18
N GLU A 9 -2.43 1.16 17.12
CA GLU A 9 -2.92 0.01 16.37
C GLU A 9 -2.86 -1.27 17.24
N PRO A 10 -4.01 -1.95 17.50
CA PRO A 10 -4.04 -3.08 18.42
C PRO A 10 -3.10 -4.23 18.05
N LEU A 11 -2.89 -4.45 16.75
CA LEU A 11 -2.00 -5.49 16.25
C LEU A 11 -0.53 -5.13 16.43
N GLU A 12 -0.17 -3.85 16.23
CA GLU A 12 1.18 -3.35 16.48
C GLU A 12 1.55 -3.50 17.97
N ASN A 13 0.66 -3.09 18.87
CA ASN A 13 0.88 -3.24 20.31
C ASN A 13 1.05 -4.71 20.73
N ALA A 14 0.24 -5.60 20.17
CA ALA A 14 0.34 -7.03 20.46
C ALA A 14 1.65 -7.63 19.90
N ALA A 15 2.10 -7.18 18.74
CA ALA A 15 3.38 -7.58 18.17
C ALA A 15 4.55 -7.11 19.05
N GLU A 16 4.52 -5.86 19.51
CA GLU A 16 5.53 -5.29 20.42
C GLU A 16 5.59 -6.05 21.75
N GLU A 17 4.43 -6.36 22.36
CA GLU A 17 4.36 -7.15 23.60
C GLU A 17 4.94 -8.57 23.45
N LEU A 18 4.79 -9.15 22.26
CA LEU A 18 5.32 -10.48 21.92
C LEU A 18 6.76 -10.44 21.41
N GLY A 19 7.37 -9.25 21.25
CA GLY A 19 8.69 -9.08 20.65
C GLY A 19 8.76 -9.54 19.19
N ALA A 20 7.64 -9.49 18.48
CA ALA A 20 7.54 -9.88 17.09
C ALA A 20 8.02 -8.73 16.18
N GLU A 21 8.94 -9.02 15.27
CA GLU A 21 9.40 -8.08 14.25
C GLU A 21 8.71 -8.32 12.91
N GLU A 22 8.37 -7.24 12.21
CA GLU A 22 7.87 -7.31 10.84
C GLU A 22 8.96 -7.87 9.91
N ASN A 23 8.65 -8.95 9.20
CA ASN A 23 9.50 -9.52 8.17
C ASN A 23 8.77 -9.50 6.83
N GLN A 24 9.01 -8.45 6.04
CA GLN A 24 8.43 -8.33 4.70
C GLN A 24 9.35 -8.99 3.66
N GLU A 25 9.06 -10.24 3.29
CA GLU A 25 9.84 -10.99 2.30
C GLU A 25 9.60 -10.56 0.85
N TYR A 26 8.46 -9.89 0.59
CA TYR A 26 8.06 -9.47 -0.76
C TYR A 26 7.70 -7.99 -0.77
N THR A 27 8.43 -7.24 -1.60
CA THR A 27 8.17 -5.83 -1.88
C THR A 27 7.47 -5.74 -3.23
N GLY A 28 6.16 -5.45 -3.22
CA GLY A 28 5.35 -5.31 -4.43
C GLY A 28 5.72 -4.09 -5.28
N ILE A 29 4.98 -3.86 -6.36
CA ILE A 29 5.21 -2.72 -7.28
C ILE A 29 4.85 -1.34 -6.69
N LEU A 30 4.15 -1.31 -5.56
CA LEU A 30 3.74 -0.12 -4.81
C LEU A 30 3.96 -0.39 -3.30
N PRO A 31 5.22 -0.46 -2.84
CA PRO A 31 5.53 -0.90 -1.48
C PRO A 31 5.07 0.10 -0.44
N ASP A 32 4.26 -0.37 0.50
CA ASP A 32 3.60 0.41 1.55
C ASP A 32 2.93 1.70 1.04
N TYR A 33 2.49 1.67 -0.23
CA TYR A 33 1.93 2.83 -0.93
C TYR A 33 2.85 4.06 -0.94
N SER A 34 4.16 3.84 -0.78
CA SER A 34 5.19 4.88 -0.74
C SER A 34 5.72 5.23 -2.13
N VAL A 35 6.14 6.48 -2.30
CA VAL A 35 6.78 6.97 -3.52
C VAL A 35 8.03 7.76 -3.14
N PRO A 36 9.23 7.40 -3.64
CA PRO A 36 10.46 8.10 -3.31
C PRO A 36 10.37 9.60 -3.59
N GLY A 37 10.74 10.41 -2.59
CA GLY A 37 10.70 11.87 -2.68
C GLY A 37 9.34 12.52 -2.41
N LEU A 38 8.29 11.72 -2.09
CA LEU A 38 7.00 12.23 -1.65
C LEU A 38 6.77 11.93 -0.17
N ASP A 39 6.04 12.83 0.49
CA ASP A 39 5.47 12.60 1.82
C ASP A 39 4.46 11.42 1.79
N PRO A 40 4.30 10.64 2.88
CA PRO A 40 3.41 9.48 2.91
C PRO A 40 1.99 9.73 2.40
N HIS A 41 1.41 10.92 2.63
CA HIS A 41 0.06 11.24 2.17
C HIS A 41 0.00 11.35 0.65
N SER A 42 0.96 12.06 0.07
CA SER A 42 1.04 12.22 -1.38
C SER A 42 1.45 10.91 -2.04
N GLY A 43 2.37 10.15 -1.43
CA GLY A 43 2.73 8.80 -1.86
C GLY A 43 1.50 7.88 -1.94
N THR A 44 0.68 7.86 -0.88
CA THR A 44 -0.54 7.03 -0.83
C THR A 44 -1.51 7.40 -1.94
N LEU A 45 -1.77 8.70 -2.14
CA LEU A 45 -2.68 9.18 -3.18
C LEU A 45 -2.20 8.78 -4.58
N ILE A 46 -0.92 9.02 -4.87
CA ILE A 46 -0.33 8.70 -6.18
C ILE A 46 -0.34 7.18 -6.40
N SER A 47 0.01 6.38 -5.39
CA SER A 47 -0.07 4.91 -5.46
C SER A 47 -1.48 4.44 -5.77
N GLY A 48 -2.52 5.05 -5.17
CA GLY A 48 -3.92 4.74 -5.45
C GLY A 48 -4.33 5.05 -6.89
N ILE A 49 -3.91 6.20 -7.43
CA ILE A 49 -4.15 6.57 -8.83
C ILE A 49 -3.46 5.57 -9.78
N VAL A 50 -2.18 5.28 -9.53
CA VAL A 50 -1.40 4.34 -10.35
C VAL A 50 -2.01 2.94 -10.33
N GLY A 51 -2.36 2.41 -9.15
CA GLY A 51 -3.03 1.12 -9.01
C GLY A 51 -4.39 1.06 -9.74
N THR A 52 -5.15 2.15 -9.69
CA THR A 52 -6.42 2.28 -10.43
C THR A 52 -6.20 2.20 -11.94
N LEU A 53 -5.22 2.95 -12.46
CA LEU A 53 -4.89 2.95 -13.89
C LEU A 53 -4.40 1.58 -14.36
N ILE A 54 -3.58 0.90 -13.57
CA ILE A 54 -3.13 -0.47 -13.86
C ILE A 54 -4.33 -1.41 -13.94
N THR A 55 -5.22 -1.36 -12.95
CA THR A 55 -6.41 -2.22 -12.87
C THR A 55 -7.31 -2.02 -14.09
N LEU A 56 -7.62 -0.76 -14.43
CA LEU A 56 -8.41 -0.42 -15.61
C LEU A 56 -7.71 -0.85 -16.90
N GLY A 57 -6.40 -0.63 -17.02
CA GLY A 57 -5.61 -1.03 -18.17
C GLY A 57 -5.67 -2.54 -18.42
N VAL A 58 -5.53 -3.34 -17.37
CA VAL A 58 -5.66 -4.80 -17.44
C VAL A 58 -7.07 -5.21 -17.85
N ALA A 59 -8.10 -4.65 -17.20
CA ALA A 59 -9.49 -4.96 -17.52
C ALA A 59 -9.85 -4.65 -18.98
N LEU A 60 -9.41 -3.49 -19.49
CA LEU A 60 -9.60 -3.10 -20.89
C LEU A 60 -8.81 -3.97 -21.86
N ALA A 61 -7.57 -4.34 -21.52
CA ALA A 61 -6.75 -5.23 -22.35
C ALA A 61 -7.39 -6.62 -22.49
N ILE A 62 -7.87 -7.18 -21.38
CA ILE A 62 -8.61 -8.45 -21.37
C ILE A 62 -9.90 -8.31 -22.19
N GLY A 63 -10.70 -7.28 -21.92
CA GLY A 63 -11.97 -7.06 -22.63
C GLY A 63 -11.81 -6.83 -24.13
N LYS A 64 -10.67 -6.27 -24.58
CA LYS A 64 -10.35 -6.13 -26.00
C LYS A 64 -9.81 -7.43 -26.61
N GLY A 65 -9.04 -8.21 -25.86
CA GLY A 65 -8.49 -9.49 -26.34
C GLY A 65 -9.52 -10.63 -26.42
N LEU A 66 -10.64 -10.53 -25.68
CA LEU A 66 -11.76 -11.47 -25.73
C LEU A 66 -12.81 -11.15 -26.82
N ARG A 67 -12.63 -10.04 -27.57
CA ARG A 67 -13.47 -9.65 -28.70
C ARG A 67 -12.88 -10.13 -30.01
#